data_AF-A0A9X4JKL9-F1
#
_entry.id   AF-A0A9X4JKL9-F1
#
_cell.length_a   1.000
_cell.length_b   1.000
_cell.length_c   1.000
_cell.angle_alpha   90.00
_cell.angle_beta   90.00
_cell.angle_gamma   90.00
#
_symmetry.space_group_name_H-M   'P 1'
#
loop_
_entity.id
_entity.type
_entity.pdbx_description
1 polymer ?
#
loop_
_entity_poly.entity_id
_entity_poly.type
_entity_poly.pdbx_seq_one_letter_code
_entity_poly.pdbx_strand_id
1 'polypeptide(L)' 'MNVQQGAQAAAQRCAACGYSGAEPFGGYTSVCSQPSTSGCMETLVSMEYQCTGDIKK' A
#
# COMPACT_ATOMS: atom_id res chain seq x y z
N MET A 1 -10.37 -5.16 -1.97
CA MET A 1 -8.95 -4.78 -2.19
C MET A 1 -8.06 -5.84 -1.60
N ASN A 2 -7.14 -6.38 -2.38
CA ASN A 2 -6.24 -7.43 -1.91
C ASN A 2 -5.01 -6.75 -1.29
N VAL A 3 -5.07 -6.42 0.00
CA VAL A 3 -3.98 -5.77 0.76
C VAL A 3 -2.62 -6.47 0.57
N GLN A 4 -2.66 -7.78 0.29
CA GLN A 4 -1.48 -8.58 -0.07
C GLN A 4 -0.78 -8.10 -1.37
N GLN A 5 -1.52 -7.62 -2.37
CA GLN A 5 -0.92 -7.08 -3.60
C GLN A 5 -0.20 -5.75 -3.34
N GLY A 6 -0.74 -4.92 -2.44
CA GLY A 6 -0.08 -3.67 -2.03
C GLY A 6 1.26 -3.92 -1.34
N ALA A 7 1.29 -4.88 -0.41
CA ALA A 7 2.51 -5.27 0.30
C ALA A 7 3.57 -5.86 -0.64
N GLN A 8 3.17 -6.71 -1.59
CA GLN A 8 4.08 -7.28 -2.58
C GLN A 8 4.66 -6.21 -3.51
N ALA A 9 3.82 -5.31 -4.03
CA ALA A 9 4.27 -4.20 -4.88
C ALA A 9 5.22 -3.26 -4.13
N ALA A 10 4.91 -2.94 -2.86
CA ALA A 10 5.80 -2.15 -2.01
C ALA A 10 7.14 -2.86 -1.78
N ALA A 11 7.13 -4.15 -1.43
CA ALA A 11 8.34 -4.94 -1.22
C ALA A 11 9.22 -4.99 -2.48
N GLN A 12 8.63 -5.17 -3.66
CA GLN A 12 9.38 -5.14 -4.93
C GLN A 12 10.04 -3.79 -5.21
N ARG A 13 9.34 -2.68 -4.93
CA ARG A 13 9.87 -1.32 -5.11
C ARG A 13 10.99 -1.02 -4.10
N CYS A 14 10.80 -1.42 -2.85
CA CYS A 14 11.79 -1.28 -1.80
C CYS A 14 13.05 -2.12 -2.09
N ALA A 15 12.89 -3.34 -2.60
CA ALA A 15 14.00 -4.18 -3.06
C ALA A 15 14.78 -3.52 -4.20
N ALA A 16 14.11 -2.84 -5.14
CA ALA A 16 14.79 -2.08 -6.20
C ALA A 16 15.61 -0.90 -5.64
N CYS A 17 15.21 -0.33 -4.50
CA CYS A 17 15.96 0.70 -3.78
C CYS A 17 17.04 0.13 -2.84
N GLY A 18 17.16 -1.20 -2.71
CA GLY A 18 18.14 -1.88 -1.87
C GLY A 18 17.67 -2.27 -0.46
N TYR A 19 16.42 -1.99 -0.12
CA TYR A 19 15.83 -2.40 1.17
C TYR A 19 15.40 -3.87 1.14
N SER A 20 15.46 -4.54 2.28
CA SER A 20 15.15 -5.98 2.40
C SER A 20 13.68 -6.27 2.71
N GLY A 21 12.92 -5.26 3.14
CA GLY A 21 11.50 -5.37 3.47
C GLY A 21 10.71 -4.13 3.09
N ALA A 22 9.39 -4.27 3.14
CA ALA A 22 8.45 -3.17 3.11
C ALA A 22 7.36 -3.45 4.14
N GLU A 23 7.14 -2.51 5.04
CA GLU A 23 6.13 -2.63 6.08
C GLU A 23 5.08 -1.51 5.94
N PRO A 24 3.80 -1.81 6.18
CA PRO A 24 2.76 -0.79 6.18
C PRO A 24 3.04 0.22 7.29
N PHE A 25 3.01 1.50 6.93
CA PHE A 25 3.29 2.63 7.81
C PHE A 25 2.14 3.63 7.69
N GLY A 26 1.83 4.36 8.77
CA GLY A 26 0.83 5.44 8.72
C GLY A 26 -0.64 4.98 8.60
N GLY A 27 -0.89 3.70 8.37
CA GLY A 27 -2.22 3.11 8.28
C GLY A 27 -2.73 2.99 6.85
N TYR A 28 -4.06 2.92 6.70
CA TYR A 28 -4.71 2.89 5.40
C TYR A 28 -5.81 3.94 5.35
N THR A 29 -5.89 4.67 4.24
CA THR A 29 -6.96 5.63 3.98
C THR A 29 -7.93 5.01 2.99
N SER A 30 -9.21 5.03 3.34
CA SER A 30 -10.28 4.58 2.46
C SER A 30 -11.15 5.78 2.06
N VAL A 31 -11.14 6.13 0.79
CA VAL A 31 -11.94 7.23 0.24
C VAL A 31 -12.93 6.69 -0.76
N CYS A 32 -14.14 7.25 -0.78
CA CYS A 32 -15.10 6.89 -1.81
C CYS A 32 -14.65 7.48 -3.15
N SER A 33 -14.21 6.61 -4.06
CA SER A 33 -13.80 6.98 -5.42
C SER A 33 -15.01 7.22 -6.30
N GLN A 34 -16.04 6.38 -6.14
CA GLN A 34 -17.26 6.45 -6.93
C GLN A 34 -18.50 6.44 -6.03
N PRO A 35 -19.02 7.62 -5.66
CA PRO A 35 -20.29 7.73 -4.97
C PRO A 35 -21.46 7.41 -5.91
N SER A 36 -22.48 6.77 -5.36
CA SER A 36 -23.74 6.41 -6.02
C SER A 36 -24.94 6.86 -5.19
N THR A 37 -26.13 6.80 -5.80
CA THR A 37 -27.40 7.15 -5.15
C THR A 37 -27.71 6.32 -3.91
N SER A 38 -27.11 5.14 -3.77
CA SER A 38 -27.29 4.22 -2.64
C SER A 38 -26.11 4.16 -1.67
N GLY A 39 -25.06 4.96 -1.89
CA GLY A 39 -23.88 4.98 -1.02
C GLY A 39 -22.59 5.09 -1.81
N CYS A 40 -21.54 4.38 -1.39
CA CYS A 40 -20.30 4.33 -2.15
C CYS A 40 -20.26 3.08 -3.02
N MET A 41 -20.23 3.25 -4.35
CA MET A 41 -20.10 2.13 -5.30
C MET A 41 -18.67 1.59 -5.33
N GLU A 42 -17.68 2.48 -5.30
CA GLU A 42 -16.27 2.09 -5.32
C GLU A 42 -15.49 2.88 -4.26
N THR A 43 -14.83 2.17 -3.37
CA THR A 43 -13.93 2.74 -2.37
C THR A 43 -12.50 2.51 -2.83
N LEU A 44 -11.70 3.58 -2.90
CA LEU A 44 -10.26 3.52 -3.09
C LEU A 44 -9.60 3.42 -1.71
N VAL A 45 -8.83 2.35 -1.47
CA VAL A 45 -8.04 2.17 -0.26
C VAL A 45 -6.58 2.36 -0.62
N SER A 46 -5.99 3.43 -0.09
CA SER A 46 -4.57 3.73 -0.21
C SER A 46 -3.87 3.29 1.07
N MET A 47 -2.88 2.42 0.92
CA MET A 47 -2.01 1.99 2.02
C MET A 47 -0.63 2.57 1.80
N GLU A 48 -0.10 3.22 2.83
CA GLU A 48 1.27 3.69 2.83
C GLU A 48 2.19 2.57 3.33
N TYR A 49 3.31 2.39 2.63
CA TYR A 49 4.33 1.40 2.96
C TYR A 49 5.67 2.13 3.05
N GLN A 50 6.41 1.83 4.11
CA GLN A 50 7.79 2.27 4.26
C GLN A 50 8.72 1.11 3.95
N CYS A 51 9.81 1.39 3.26
CA CYS A 51 10.86 0.41 3.07
C CYS A 51 11.58 0.18 4.40
N THR A 52 11.69 -1.07 4.82
CA THR A 52 12.33 -1.45 6.09
C THR A 52 13.44 -2.49 5.87
N GLY A 53 14.23 -2.70 6.91
CA GLY A 53 15.41 -3.56 6.87
C GLY A 53 16.65 -2.87 6.30
N ASP A 54 17.80 -3.49 6.52
CA ASP A 54 19.09 -2.92 6.13
C ASP A 54 19.22 -2.82 4.60
N ILE A 55 19.67 -1.66 4.12
CA ILE A 55 20.24 -1.57 2.77
C ILE A 55 21.46 -2.48 2.78
N LYS A 56 21.35 -3.64 2.12
CA LYS A 56 22.52 -4.48 1.88
C LYS A 56 23.40 -3.75 0.87
N LYS A 57 24.26 -2.89 1.40
CA LYS A 57 25.29 -2.15 0.67
C LYS A 57 26.37 -3.10 0.16
#